data_AF-A0AAU3L3F7-F1
#
_entry.id   AF-A0AAU3L3F7-F1
#
_cell.length_a   1.000
_cell.length_b   1.000
_cell.length_c   1.000
_cell.angle_alpha   90.00
_cell.angle_beta   90.00
_cell.angle_gamma   90.00
#
_symmetry.space_group_name_H-M   'P 1'
#
loop_
_entity.id
_entity.type
_entity.pdbx_description
1 polymer ?
#
loop_
_entity_poly.entity_id
_entity_poly.type
_entity_poly.pdbx_seq_one_letter_code
_entity_poly.pdbx_strand_id
1 'polypeptide(L)'
;MSPQDDVRAAVLEHPAVRGAAVRVDDTGPRPRTVCYVVPSESGPRSFALDQVQGVNQHETQYLYDEIFVQRSYMRGGVTLREDAVVFDVGANIGMFSLFVRENCPSATLYAFEPLAPVYRLLERNAALAGDRVHVFRHGLADREAEVSFAFYPGNSWMSGLQDYSDPQAEADVMKTYLLNERNQGLAKARDELIDHFDEYAPALFRTTEEPARLRRLSEVIDEQGVERIDLLKVDVQRAELDVLHGLDEQHWPLVRQIAMEVHDSTGSETEGRLTEVVSLLEKHGFTTWAVQDELLTGTDRHTLTAIRPEYADDPRPVVADHLRNGGTAHQEAELLDWLRGRLPGHPLPDALVMVDSLPL
;
A
#
# COMPACT_ATOMS: atom_id res chain seq x y z
N MET A 1 -0.57 -18.92 -34.81
CA MET A 1 0.70 -18.69 -34.08
C MET A 1 0.90 -19.86 -33.15
N SER A 2 2.13 -20.23 -32.82
CA SER A 2 2.35 -21.26 -31.81
C SER A 2 2.07 -20.69 -30.41
N PRO A 3 1.72 -21.52 -29.41
CA PRO A 3 1.58 -21.07 -28.02
C PRO A 3 2.80 -20.30 -27.49
N GLN A 4 3.99 -20.57 -28.03
CA GLN A 4 5.24 -19.91 -27.66
C GLN A 4 5.33 -18.50 -28.27
N ASP A 5 4.82 -18.31 -29.49
CA ASP A 5 4.78 -17.01 -30.15
C ASP A 5 3.81 -16.08 -29.43
N ASP A 6 2.68 -16.60 -28.96
CA ASP A 6 1.66 -15.84 -28.24
C ASP A 6 2.19 -15.37 -26.87
N VAL A 7 2.85 -16.26 -26.11
CA VAL A 7 3.54 -15.88 -24.86
C VAL A 7 4.63 -14.86 -25.12
N ARG A 8 5.47 -15.06 -26.15
CA ARG A 8 6.54 -14.12 -26.49
C ARG A 8 5.97 -12.73 -26.86
N ALA A 9 4.90 -12.69 -27.65
CA ALA A 9 4.25 -11.44 -28.03
C ALA A 9 3.68 -10.71 -26.81
N ALA A 10 2.96 -11.42 -25.94
CA ALA A 10 2.38 -10.85 -24.73
C ALA A 10 3.44 -10.34 -23.74
N VAL A 11 4.58 -11.03 -23.61
CA VAL A 11 5.72 -10.55 -22.80
C VAL A 11 6.35 -9.30 -23.42
N LEU A 12 6.47 -9.22 -24.74
CA LEU A 12 7.03 -8.04 -25.43
C LEU A 12 6.09 -6.82 -25.40
N GLU A 13 4.79 -7.01 -25.16
CA GLU A 13 3.85 -5.91 -24.88
C GLU A 13 4.05 -5.29 -23.49
N HIS A 14 4.73 -5.99 -22.57
CA HIS A 14 4.94 -5.50 -21.21
C HIS A 14 5.92 -4.30 -21.22
N PRO A 15 5.54 -3.12 -20.69
CA PRO A 15 6.37 -1.90 -20.76
C PRO A 15 7.78 -2.04 -20.13
N ALA A 16 7.92 -2.93 -19.15
CA ALA A 16 9.20 -3.19 -18.49
C ALA A 16 10.15 -4.12 -19.28
N VAL A 17 9.72 -4.68 -20.41
CA VAL A 17 10.48 -5.68 -21.19
C VAL A 17 10.97 -5.06 -22.50
N ARG A 18 12.27 -5.19 -22.80
CA ARG A 18 12.82 -4.83 -24.13
C ARG A 18 13.11 -6.03 -25.03
N GLY A 19 13.13 -7.23 -24.47
CA GLY A 19 13.40 -8.44 -25.24
C GLY A 19 12.82 -9.68 -24.57
N ALA A 20 12.36 -10.63 -25.37
CA ALA A 20 11.89 -11.91 -24.88
C ALA A 20 12.17 -13.04 -25.89
N ALA A 21 12.51 -14.21 -25.36
CA ALA A 21 12.61 -15.45 -26.11
C ALA A 21 11.94 -16.59 -25.34
N VAL A 22 11.14 -17.40 -26.02
CA VAL A 22 10.52 -18.59 -25.43
C VAL A 22 11.19 -19.81 -26.04
N ARG A 23 11.65 -20.74 -25.20
CA ARG A 23 12.27 -22.01 -25.64
C ARG A 23 11.64 -23.18 -24.91
N VAL A 24 11.64 -24.33 -25.58
CA VAL A 24 11.33 -25.61 -24.92
C VAL A 24 12.64 -26.27 -24.52
N ASP A 25 12.76 -26.58 -23.24
CA ASP A 25 13.79 -27.44 -22.69
C ASP A 25 13.28 -28.89 -22.67
N ASP A 26 13.83 -29.71 -23.56
CA ASP A 26 13.51 -31.14 -23.73
C ASP A 26 14.56 -32.05 -23.07
N THR A 27 15.48 -31.51 -22.28
CA THR A 27 16.57 -32.29 -21.65
C THR A 27 16.10 -33.12 -20.45
N GLY A 28 14.92 -32.81 -19.90
CA GLY A 28 14.31 -33.49 -18.77
C GLY A 28 13.27 -34.56 -19.15
N PRO A 29 12.69 -35.27 -18.16
CA PRO A 29 11.69 -36.32 -18.40
C PRO A 29 10.34 -35.81 -18.95
N ARG A 30 10.12 -34.49 -18.95
CA ARG A 30 9.01 -33.81 -19.64
C ARG A 30 9.52 -32.51 -20.25
N PRO A 31 9.08 -32.15 -21.47
CA PRO A 31 9.31 -30.83 -22.07
C PRO A 31 8.86 -29.72 -21.11
N ARG A 32 9.68 -28.69 -20.94
CA ARG A 32 9.33 -27.48 -20.17
C ARG A 32 9.51 -26.23 -21.03
N THR A 33 8.56 -25.31 -20.94
CA THR A 33 8.63 -24.02 -21.63
C THR A 33 9.31 -23.00 -20.73
N VAL A 34 10.44 -22.45 -21.15
CA VAL A 34 11.17 -21.41 -20.43
C VAL A 34 11.11 -20.11 -21.23
N CYS A 35 10.66 -19.05 -20.59
CA CYS A 35 10.65 -17.71 -21.17
C CYS A 35 11.80 -16.88 -20.59
N TYR A 36 12.77 -16.53 -21.44
CA TYR A 36 13.87 -15.62 -21.12
C TYR A 36 13.44 -14.19 -21.39
N VAL A 37 13.59 -13.33 -20.40
CA VAL A 37 13.12 -11.95 -20.45
C VAL A 37 14.29 -11.00 -20.23
N VAL A 38 14.44 -10.06 -21.16
CA VAL A 38 15.40 -8.96 -21.05
C VAL A 38 14.65 -7.68 -20.66
N PRO A 39 14.91 -7.13 -19.46
CA PRO A 39 14.26 -5.91 -19.00
C PRO A 39 14.77 -4.67 -19.75
N SER A 40 13.92 -3.66 -19.95
CA SER A 40 14.28 -2.41 -20.66
C SER A 40 15.37 -1.59 -19.95
N GLU A 41 16.29 -1.00 -20.72
CA GLU A 41 17.41 -0.14 -20.27
C GLU A 41 17.02 1.33 -20.00
N SER A 42 15.79 1.75 -20.30
CA SER A 42 15.16 2.88 -19.60
C SER A 42 14.80 2.43 -18.18
N GLY A 43 15.85 2.14 -17.41
CA GLY A 43 15.79 1.46 -16.13
C GLY A 43 15.46 2.39 -14.97
N PRO A 44 15.02 1.83 -13.83
CA PRO A 44 14.41 2.55 -12.72
C PRO A 44 15.42 3.44 -12.01
N ARG A 45 14.95 4.55 -11.45
CA ARG A 45 15.66 5.21 -10.37
C ARG A 45 15.50 4.34 -9.12
N SER A 46 16.59 3.92 -8.50
CA SER A 46 16.51 3.32 -7.17
C SER A 46 15.97 4.39 -6.22
N PHE A 47 14.84 4.13 -5.58
CA PHE A 47 14.37 5.02 -4.51
C PHE A 47 15.45 5.06 -3.42
N ALA A 48 15.93 6.27 -3.12
CA ALA A 48 17.02 6.48 -2.17
C ALA A 48 16.52 6.40 -0.73
N LEU A 49 16.22 5.17 -0.28
CA LEU A 49 15.70 4.91 1.07
C LEU A 49 16.63 5.45 2.18
N ASP A 50 17.92 5.54 1.90
CA ASP A 50 18.94 6.13 2.78
C ASP A 50 18.76 7.64 3.01
N GLN A 51 17.99 8.33 2.16
CA GLN A 51 17.66 9.74 2.33
C GLN A 51 16.38 9.96 3.15
N VAL A 52 15.59 8.90 3.39
CA VAL A 52 14.35 8.99 4.17
C VAL A 52 14.70 9.07 5.66
N GLN A 53 14.14 10.07 6.33
CA GLN A 53 14.19 10.15 7.78
C GLN A 53 13.05 9.33 8.37
N GLY A 54 13.40 8.23 9.04
CA GLY A 54 12.45 7.38 9.75
C GLY A 54 12.59 7.44 11.26
N VAL A 55 11.62 6.84 11.95
CA VAL A 55 11.66 6.66 13.42
C VAL A 55 12.79 5.71 13.79
N ASN A 56 12.90 4.59 13.06
CA ASN A 56 14.01 3.66 13.13
C ASN A 56 14.17 2.93 11.77
N GLN A 57 15.34 2.31 11.56
CA GLN A 57 15.65 1.66 10.29
C GLN A 57 14.71 0.50 9.96
N HIS A 58 14.30 -0.28 10.97
CA HIS A 58 13.47 -1.46 10.75
C HIS A 58 12.06 -1.08 10.29
N GLU A 59 11.42 -0.13 10.98
CA GLU A 59 10.11 0.40 10.62
C GLU A 59 10.14 1.05 9.23
N THR A 60 11.20 1.81 8.92
CA THR A 60 11.36 2.43 7.60
C THR A 60 11.48 1.38 6.49
N GLN A 61 12.22 0.30 6.73
CA GLN A 61 12.36 -0.81 5.79
C GLN A 61 11.03 -1.57 5.63
N TYR A 62 10.29 -1.79 6.71
CA TYR A 62 8.98 -2.44 6.66
C TYR A 62 8.00 -1.63 5.80
N LEU A 63 7.88 -0.32 6.05
CA LEU A 63 7.04 0.57 5.25
C LEU A 63 7.48 0.59 3.77
N TYR A 64 8.78 0.54 3.50
CA TYR A 64 9.27 0.42 2.13
C TYR A 64 8.85 -0.91 1.48
N ASP A 65 9.03 -2.03 2.17
CA ASP A 65 8.67 -3.34 1.63
C ASP A 65 7.16 -3.44 1.38
N GLU A 66 6.33 -2.98 2.32
CA GLU A 66 4.87 -2.95 2.17
C GLU A 66 4.41 -2.04 1.02
N ILE A 67 4.94 -0.82 0.94
CA ILE A 67 4.42 0.20 0.03
C ILE A 67 5.07 0.12 -1.36
N PHE A 68 6.40 0.01 -1.41
CA PHE A 68 7.15 0.06 -2.66
C PHE A 68 7.31 -1.32 -3.31
N VAL A 69 7.40 -2.40 -2.52
CA VAL A 69 7.60 -3.76 -3.04
C VAL A 69 6.28 -4.51 -3.16
N GLN A 70 5.48 -4.55 -2.10
CA GLN A 70 4.22 -5.30 -2.07
C GLN A 70 3.03 -4.52 -2.65
N ARG A 71 3.23 -3.22 -2.87
CA ARG A 71 2.24 -2.29 -3.46
C ARG A 71 0.87 -2.41 -2.80
N SER A 72 0.82 -2.55 -1.48
CA SER A 72 -0.40 -2.94 -0.74
C SER A 72 -1.60 -2.04 -1.04
N TYR A 73 -1.37 -0.72 -1.16
CA TYR A 73 -2.43 0.27 -1.46
C TYR A 73 -2.79 0.40 -2.95
N MET A 74 -2.11 -0.32 -3.85
CA MET A 74 -2.38 -0.33 -5.30
C MET A 74 -3.14 -1.58 -5.75
N ARG A 75 -3.59 -2.41 -4.81
CA ARG A 75 -4.28 -3.68 -5.09
C ARG A 75 -5.74 -3.45 -5.49
N GLY A 76 -6.45 -4.52 -5.86
CA GLY A 76 -7.88 -4.47 -6.16
C GLY A 76 -8.27 -3.52 -7.31
N GLY A 77 -7.33 -3.25 -8.24
CA GLY A 77 -7.57 -2.42 -9.43
C GLY A 77 -7.30 -0.93 -9.26
N VAL A 78 -6.72 -0.49 -8.13
CA VAL A 78 -6.38 0.91 -7.91
C VAL A 78 -5.32 1.36 -8.91
N THR A 79 -5.54 2.52 -9.53
CA THR A 79 -4.61 3.10 -10.52
C THR A 79 -4.35 4.57 -10.25
N LEU A 80 -3.13 5.03 -10.55
CA LEU A 80 -2.82 6.45 -10.60
C LEU A 80 -2.91 6.94 -12.04
N ARG A 81 -3.54 8.10 -12.23
CA ARG A 81 -3.58 8.80 -13.52
C ARG A 81 -2.70 10.05 -13.45
N GLU A 82 -2.29 10.57 -14.60
CA GLU A 82 -1.56 11.84 -14.67
C GLU A 82 -2.35 12.95 -13.96
N ASP A 83 -1.61 13.86 -13.29
CA ASP A 83 -2.16 14.94 -12.48
C ASP A 83 -3.15 14.44 -11.40
N ALA A 84 -2.92 13.23 -10.88
CA ALA A 84 -3.71 12.65 -9.81
C ALA A 84 -3.71 13.54 -8.55
N VAL A 85 -4.86 13.68 -7.91
CA VAL A 85 -4.97 14.28 -6.57
C VAL A 85 -5.12 13.16 -5.56
N VAL A 86 -4.16 13.04 -4.64
CA VAL A 86 -4.10 11.95 -3.66
C VAL A 86 -4.20 12.51 -2.24
N PHE A 87 -5.05 11.91 -1.43
CA PHE A 87 -5.14 12.16 0.00
C PHE A 87 -4.51 10.97 0.73
N ASP A 88 -3.47 11.21 1.52
CA ASP A 88 -2.74 10.22 2.32
C ASP A 88 -3.09 10.44 3.80
N VAL A 89 -4.15 9.79 4.27
CA VAL A 89 -4.65 9.93 5.64
C VAL A 89 -3.95 8.90 6.54
N GLY A 90 -3.25 9.39 7.56
CA GLY A 90 -2.29 8.59 8.33
C GLY A 90 -0.98 8.42 7.55
N ALA A 91 -0.41 9.55 7.12
CA ALA A 91 0.77 9.56 6.26
C ALA A 91 2.05 9.04 6.95
N ASN A 92 2.06 8.96 8.29
CA ASN A 92 3.23 8.56 9.07
C ASN A 92 4.45 9.40 8.63
N ILE A 93 5.62 8.81 8.35
CA ILE A 93 6.81 9.50 7.86
C ILE A 93 6.74 9.87 6.36
N GLY A 94 5.61 9.61 5.68
CA GLY A 94 5.35 10.00 4.29
C GLY A 94 5.75 8.99 3.22
N MET A 95 5.96 7.72 3.57
CA MET A 95 6.43 6.72 2.61
C MET A 95 5.45 6.50 1.43
N PHE A 96 4.14 6.47 1.69
CA PHE A 96 3.14 6.38 0.61
C PHE A 96 3.15 7.63 -0.27
N SER A 97 3.24 8.81 0.34
CA SER A 97 3.38 10.06 -0.40
C SER A 97 4.61 10.08 -1.31
N LEU A 98 5.76 9.57 -0.86
CA LEU A 98 6.97 9.41 -1.68
C LEU A 98 6.79 8.39 -2.81
N PHE A 99 6.14 7.25 -2.52
CA PHE A 99 5.82 6.24 -3.53
C PHE A 99 4.98 6.83 -4.67
N VAL A 100 3.93 7.59 -4.34
CA VAL A 100 3.07 8.25 -5.33
C VAL A 100 3.87 9.26 -6.14
N ARG A 101 4.75 10.05 -5.52
CA ARG A 101 5.57 11.06 -6.22
C ARG A 101 6.58 10.46 -7.17
N GLU A 102 7.15 9.31 -6.82
CA GLU A 102 8.12 8.61 -7.68
C GLU A 102 7.44 7.97 -8.89
N ASN A 103 6.24 7.40 -8.73
CA ASN A 103 5.48 6.85 -9.85
C ASN A 103 4.77 7.92 -10.69
N CYS A 104 4.13 8.90 -10.04
CA CYS A 104 3.38 9.98 -10.66
C CYS A 104 3.95 11.35 -10.25
N PRO A 105 5.04 11.83 -10.91
CA PRO A 105 5.62 13.14 -10.64
C PRO A 105 4.70 14.33 -10.89
N SER A 106 3.56 14.12 -11.56
CA SER A 106 2.52 15.12 -11.74
C SER A 106 1.45 15.11 -10.63
N ALA A 107 1.41 14.11 -9.75
CA ALA A 107 0.43 14.05 -8.68
C ALA A 107 0.55 15.21 -7.68
N THR A 108 -0.59 15.69 -7.18
CA THR A 108 -0.70 16.61 -6.03
C THR A 108 -1.16 15.81 -4.83
N LEU A 109 -0.48 15.96 -3.69
CA LEU A 109 -0.73 15.19 -2.49
C LEU A 109 -1.13 16.07 -1.31
N TYR A 110 -2.07 15.55 -0.52
CA TYR A 110 -2.48 16.08 0.77
C TYR A 110 -2.25 14.98 1.81
N ALA A 111 -1.22 15.13 2.64
CA ALA A 111 -0.77 14.12 3.59
C ALA A 111 -1.03 14.56 5.03
N PHE A 112 -1.66 13.70 5.82
CA PHE A 112 -2.16 14.02 7.16
C PHE A 112 -1.48 13.15 8.21
N GLU A 113 -0.75 13.77 9.15
CA GLU A 113 -0.11 13.08 10.27
C GLU A 113 -0.29 13.90 11.56
N PRO A 114 -1.11 13.44 12.53
CA PRO A 114 -1.38 14.18 13.76
C PRO A 114 -0.19 14.26 14.72
N LEU A 115 0.64 13.22 14.79
CA LEU A 115 1.64 13.08 15.85
C LEU A 115 2.85 13.98 15.58
N ALA A 116 3.08 14.93 16.48
CA ALA A 116 4.14 15.94 16.30
C ALA A 116 5.54 15.36 16.01
N PRO A 117 5.97 14.28 16.70
CA PRO A 117 7.27 13.66 16.41
C PRO A 117 7.37 13.08 15.01
N VAL A 118 6.31 12.42 14.54
CA VAL A 118 6.25 11.74 13.23
C VAL A 118 6.02 12.74 12.11
N TYR A 119 5.14 13.73 12.31
CA TYR A 119 4.89 14.82 11.37
C TYR A 119 6.17 15.58 10.98
N ARG A 120 7.10 15.79 11.93
CA ARG A 120 8.39 16.43 11.61
C ARG A 120 9.25 15.61 10.64
N LEU A 121 9.11 14.28 10.65
CA LEU A 121 9.76 13.40 9.68
C LEU A 121 9.05 13.48 8.34
N LEU A 122 7.71 13.43 8.34
CA LEU A 122 6.87 13.66 7.15
C LEU A 122 7.25 14.96 6.44
N GLU A 123 7.30 16.07 7.16
CA GLU A 123 7.61 17.40 6.60
C GLU A 123 8.97 17.41 5.88
N ARG A 124 9.99 16.79 6.49
CA ARG A 124 11.34 16.72 5.92
C ARG A 124 11.40 15.80 4.72
N ASN A 125 10.72 14.66 4.78
CA ASN A 125 10.67 13.69 3.68
C ASN A 125 9.87 14.26 2.50
N ALA A 126 8.72 14.89 2.75
CA ALA A 126 7.90 15.56 1.74
C ALA A 126 8.65 16.68 1.03
N ALA A 127 9.52 17.42 1.73
CA ALA A 127 10.36 18.44 1.12
C ALA A 127 11.30 17.89 0.02
N LEU A 128 11.63 16.59 0.05
CA LEU A 128 12.39 15.93 -1.02
C LEU A 128 11.56 15.76 -2.31
N ALA A 129 10.23 15.72 -2.20
CA ALA A 129 9.32 15.41 -3.30
C ALA A 129 8.73 16.64 -4.01
N GLY A 130 9.05 17.85 -3.54
CA GLY A 130 8.70 19.12 -4.16
C GLY A 130 7.49 19.82 -3.54
N ASP A 131 7.01 20.87 -4.22
CA ASP A 131 5.94 21.77 -3.79
C ASP A 131 4.52 21.20 -3.93
N ARG A 132 4.39 20.06 -4.62
CA ARG A 132 3.11 19.35 -4.82
C ARG A 132 2.70 18.43 -3.67
N VAL A 133 3.45 18.42 -2.56
CA VAL A 133 3.11 17.64 -1.36
C VAL A 133 2.76 18.60 -0.24
N HIS A 134 1.48 18.67 0.09
CA HIS A 134 0.93 19.49 1.17
C HIS A 134 0.79 18.63 2.41
N VAL A 135 1.47 19.01 3.51
CA VAL A 135 1.52 18.23 4.74
C VAL A 135 0.76 18.93 5.87
N PHE A 136 -0.09 18.19 6.57
CA PHE A 136 -0.99 18.71 7.61
C PHE A 136 -0.78 18.01 8.94
N ARG A 137 -0.54 18.79 10.00
CA ARG A 137 -0.35 18.29 11.37
C ARG A 137 -1.68 18.14 12.11
N HIS A 138 -2.58 17.35 11.55
CA HIS A 138 -3.84 16.99 12.17
C HIS A 138 -4.34 15.66 11.60
N GLY A 139 -5.07 14.90 12.41
CA GLY A 139 -5.81 13.73 11.95
C GLY A 139 -7.14 14.14 11.29
N LEU A 140 -7.81 13.17 10.67
CA LEU A 140 -9.15 13.34 10.12
C LEU A 140 -10.14 12.47 10.88
N ALA A 141 -11.35 12.97 11.09
CA ALA A 141 -12.43 12.28 11.82
C ALA A 141 -13.81 12.85 11.45
N ASP A 142 -14.84 12.43 12.18
CA ASP A 142 -16.23 12.85 12.03
C ASP A 142 -16.48 14.32 12.45
N ARG A 143 -15.63 14.86 13.31
CA ARG A 143 -15.72 16.23 13.85
C ARG A 143 -14.36 16.86 14.15
N GLU A 144 -14.31 18.19 14.24
CA GLU A 144 -13.15 18.88 14.80
C GLU A 144 -13.04 18.65 16.32
N ALA A 145 -11.84 18.28 16.79
CA ALA A 145 -11.57 18.08 18.21
C ALA A 145 -10.08 18.21 18.53
N GLU A 146 -9.76 18.48 19.80
CA GLU A 146 -8.43 18.19 20.36
C GLU A 146 -8.54 16.89 21.18
N VAL A 147 -7.66 15.93 20.91
CA VAL A 147 -7.71 14.58 21.48
C VAL A 147 -6.30 14.13 21.89
N SER A 148 -6.24 13.06 22.68
CA SER A 148 -5.00 12.36 23.00
C SER A 148 -4.81 11.16 22.07
N PHE A 149 -3.59 10.92 21.62
CA PHE A 149 -3.20 9.72 20.88
C PHE A 149 -2.32 8.82 21.74
N ALA A 150 -2.52 7.52 21.63
CA ALA A 150 -1.59 6.52 22.12
C ALA A 150 -0.42 6.41 21.13
N PHE A 151 0.71 7.02 21.49
CA PHE A 151 1.94 7.01 20.69
C PHE A 151 2.90 5.93 21.19
N TYR A 152 3.40 5.10 20.27
CA TYR A 152 4.46 4.11 20.51
C TYR A 152 5.77 4.60 19.87
N PRO A 153 6.71 5.20 20.61
CA PRO A 153 7.89 5.85 20.03
C PRO A 153 8.81 4.94 19.22
N GLY A 154 8.77 3.62 19.46
CA GLY A 154 9.54 2.62 18.70
C GLY A 154 8.75 1.91 17.60
N ASN A 155 7.44 2.17 17.49
CA ASN A 155 6.51 1.51 16.57
C ASN A 155 5.43 2.50 16.13
N SER A 156 5.82 3.59 15.48
CA SER A 156 4.92 4.71 15.24
C SER A 156 3.74 4.36 14.33
N TRP A 157 3.94 3.42 13.40
CA TRP A 157 2.91 2.89 12.50
C TRP A 157 1.72 2.21 13.19
N MET A 158 1.84 1.77 14.45
CA MET A 158 0.72 1.22 15.25
C MET A 158 0.09 2.25 16.19
N SER A 159 0.51 3.52 16.13
CA SER A 159 -0.02 4.57 17.00
C SER A 159 -1.39 5.06 16.50
N GLY A 160 -2.31 5.33 17.41
CA GLY A 160 -3.70 5.66 17.08
C GLY A 160 -4.40 6.51 18.15
N LEU A 161 -5.70 6.74 17.99
CA LEU A 161 -6.50 7.48 18.99
C LEU A 161 -6.45 6.77 20.34
N GLN A 162 -6.33 7.55 21.42
CA GLN A 162 -6.28 7.00 22.78
C GLN A 162 -7.55 6.20 23.14
N ASP A 163 -8.70 6.60 22.61
CA ASP A 163 -9.99 5.92 22.82
C ASP A 163 -9.99 4.49 22.23
N TYR A 164 -9.22 4.26 21.16
CA TYR A 164 -9.06 2.94 20.52
C TYR A 164 -7.77 2.20 20.94
N SER A 165 -7.07 2.70 21.96
CA SER A 165 -5.78 2.14 22.37
C SER A 165 -5.96 0.82 23.12
N ASP A 166 -5.40 -0.24 22.53
CA ASP A 166 -5.21 -1.52 23.19
C ASP A 166 -3.78 -2.04 22.91
N PRO A 167 -2.80 -1.70 23.77
CA PRO A 167 -1.41 -2.11 23.57
C PRO A 167 -1.20 -3.63 23.52
N GLN A 168 -2.06 -4.40 24.20
CA GLN A 168 -1.97 -5.86 24.18
C GLN A 168 -2.47 -6.40 22.84
N ALA A 169 -3.59 -5.88 22.33
CA ALA A 169 -4.08 -6.25 21.00
C ALA A 169 -3.04 -5.92 19.91
N GLU A 170 -2.38 -4.75 19.98
CA GLU A 170 -1.30 -4.42 19.03
C GLU A 170 -0.12 -5.40 19.12
N ALA A 171 0.26 -5.79 20.34
CA ALA A 171 1.31 -6.78 20.56
C ALA A 171 0.92 -8.16 19.99
N ASP A 172 -0.32 -8.58 20.17
CA ASP A 172 -0.83 -9.86 19.66
C ASP A 172 -0.88 -9.88 18.13
N VAL A 173 -1.21 -8.75 17.50
CA VAL A 173 -1.15 -8.59 16.02
C VAL A 173 0.29 -8.74 15.53
N MET A 174 1.23 -8.02 16.12
CA MET A 174 2.66 -8.13 15.75
C MET A 174 3.19 -9.55 15.96
N LYS A 175 2.82 -10.21 17.06
CA LYS A 175 3.19 -11.61 17.32
C LYS A 175 2.63 -12.55 16.26
N THR A 176 1.35 -12.39 15.90
CA THR A 176 0.69 -13.19 14.87
C THR A 176 1.36 -13.00 13.51
N TYR A 177 1.69 -11.77 13.13
CA TYR A 177 2.43 -11.47 11.90
C TYR A 177 3.78 -12.21 11.87
N LEU A 178 4.59 -12.10 12.93
CA LEU A 178 5.89 -12.76 12.99
C LEU A 178 5.78 -14.30 12.95
N LEU A 179 4.74 -14.86 13.57
CA LEU A 179 4.45 -16.30 13.50
C LEU A 179 4.09 -16.73 12.07
N ASN A 180 3.30 -15.93 11.36
CA ASN A 180 2.96 -16.19 9.96
C ASN A 180 4.20 -16.13 9.06
N GLU A 181 5.08 -15.13 9.23
CA GLU A 181 6.37 -15.08 8.53
C GLU A 181 7.22 -16.35 8.77
N ARG A 182 7.26 -16.83 10.02
CA ARG A 182 7.97 -18.07 10.38
C ARG A 182 7.37 -19.29 9.69
N ASN A 183 6.05 -19.42 9.69
CA ASN A 183 5.34 -20.53 9.09
C ASN A 183 5.52 -20.58 7.56
N GLN A 184 5.72 -19.43 6.92
CA GLN A 184 6.02 -19.32 5.49
C GLN A 184 7.51 -19.50 5.14
N GLY A 185 8.38 -19.71 6.14
CA GLY A 185 9.83 -19.85 5.93
C GLY A 185 10.55 -18.54 5.57
N LEU A 186 9.91 -17.40 5.83
CA LEU A 186 10.42 -16.06 5.57
C LEU A 186 11.22 -15.52 6.77
N ALA A 187 10.97 -16.02 8.00
CA ALA A 187 11.61 -15.55 9.23
C ALA A 187 13.04 -16.10 9.49
N LYS A 188 13.94 -16.09 8.50
CA LYS A 188 15.27 -16.75 8.59
C LYS A 188 16.23 -16.21 9.67
N ALA A 189 15.87 -15.15 10.39
CA ALA A 189 16.70 -14.53 11.44
C ALA A 189 15.89 -13.98 12.64
N ARG A 190 14.60 -14.33 12.79
CA ARG A 190 13.71 -13.76 13.82
C ARG A 190 13.14 -14.78 14.81
N ASP A 191 13.55 -16.04 14.73
CA ASP A 191 13.01 -17.10 15.59
C ASP A 191 13.21 -16.82 17.09
N GLU A 192 14.40 -16.32 17.49
CA GLU A 192 14.65 -15.93 18.88
C GLU A 192 13.77 -14.75 19.33
N LEU A 193 13.48 -13.80 18.43
CA LEU A 193 12.57 -12.68 18.73
C LEU A 193 11.14 -13.19 18.94
N ILE A 194 10.70 -14.15 18.13
CA ILE A 194 9.36 -14.75 18.23
C ILE A 194 9.22 -15.52 19.54
N ASP A 195 10.20 -16.35 19.87
CA ASP A 195 10.16 -17.22 21.05
C ASP A 195 10.19 -16.42 22.37
N HIS A 196 10.79 -15.23 22.35
CA HIS A 196 10.88 -14.31 23.48
C HIS A 196 9.99 -13.06 23.35
N PHE A 197 9.03 -13.05 22.43
CA PHE A 197 8.23 -11.85 22.12
C PHE A 197 7.52 -11.28 23.35
N ASP A 198 6.93 -12.15 24.18
CA ASP A 198 6.17 -11.74 25.38
C ASP A 198 7.06 -11.02 26.43
N GLU A 199 8.38 -11.26 26.41
CA GLU A 199 9.34 -10.56 27.26
C GLU A 199 9.61 -9.14 26.75
N TYR A 200 9.65 -8.95 25.43
CA TYR A 200 9.97 -7.66 24.79
C TYR A 200 8.73 -6.77 24.54
N ALA A 201 7.54 -7.36 24.39
CA ALA A 201 6.32 -6.64 24.05
C ALA A 201 6.03 -5.44 24.97
N PRO A 202 6.15 -5.53 26.32
CA PRO A 202 5.90 -4.39 27.19
C PRO A 202 6.82 -3.18 26.93
N ALA A 203 8.04 -3.41 26.44
CA ALA A 203 8.96 -2.35 26.07
C ALA A 203 8.66 -1.76 24.69
N LEU A 204 8.25 -2.61 23.73
CA LEU A 204 7.91 -2.22 22.36
C LEU A 204 6.60 -1.41 22.28
N PHE A 205 5.64 -1.74 23.14
CA PHE A 205 4.32 -1.11 23.22
C PHE A 205 4.18 -0.20 24.44
N ARG A 206 5.30 0.38 24.89
CA ARG A 206 5.26 1.42 25.92
C ARG A 206 4.60 2.67 25.33
N THR A 207 3.37 2.93 25.76
CA THR A 207 2.59 4.08 25.32
C THR A 207 3.07 5.38 25.95
N THR A 208 3.08 6.43 25.15
CA THR A 208 3.11 7.83 25.57
C THR A 208 1.88 8.53 24.99
N GLU A 209 1.32 9.49 25.71
CA GLU A 209 0.20 10.28 25.22
C GLU A 209 0.71 11.51 24.45
N GLU A 210 0.23 11.70 23.23
CA GLU A 210 0.54 12.86 22.40
C GLU A 210 -0.74 13.61 22.02
N PRO A 211 -0.87 14.90 22.36
CA PRO A 211 -2.04 15.68 21.97
C PRO A 211 -2.02 16.00 20.47
N ALA A 212 -3.16 15.88 19.82
CA ALA A 212 -3.32 16.23 18.41
C ALA A 212 -4.70 16.81 18.11
N ARG A 213 -4.77 17.53 17.00
CA ARG A 213 -6.02 18.06 16.45
C ARG A 213 -6.61 17.08 15.43
N LEU A 214 -7.92 16.93 15.46
CA LEU A 214 -8.73 16.27 14.44
C LEU A 214 -9.52 17.31 13.65
N ARG A 215 -9.77 17.03 12.38
CA ARG A 215 -10.58 17.84 11.47
C ARG A 215 -11.48 16.99 10.60
N ARG A 216 -12.53 17.56 10.01
CA ARG A 216 -13.36 16.83 9.05
C ARG A 216 -12.70 16.85 7.68
N LEU A 217 -12.77 15.73 6.95
CA LEU A 217 -12.23 15.66 5.59
C LEU A 217 -12.91 16.69 4.66
N SER A 218 -14.21 16.92 4.82
CA SER A 218 -14.95 17.93 4.05
C SER A 218 -14.44 19.36 4.23
N GLU A 219 -14.09 19.75 5.45
CA GLU A 219 -13.57 21.09 5.73
C GLU A 219 -12.23 21.31 5.03
N VAL A 220 -11.38 20.27 5.00
CA VAL A 220 -10.11 20.33 4.27
C VAL A 220 -10.35 20.42 2.77
N ILE A 221 -11.30 19.65 2.22
CA ILE A 221 -11.66 19.70 0.79
C ILE A 221 -12.08 21.13 0.40
N ASP A 222 -12.97 21.75 1.19
CA ASP A 222 -13.45 23.11 0.96
C ASP A 222 -12.33 24.15 1.08
N GLU A 223 -11.51 24.08 2.13
CA GLU A 223 -10.42 25.04 2.38
C GLU A 223 -9.32 24.99 1.32
N GLN A 224 -9.00 23.79 0.84
CA GLN A 224 -7.97 23.59 -0.18
C GLN A 224 -8.53 23.76 -1.60
N GLY A 225 -9.84 23.90 -1.76
CA GLY A 225 -10.49 24.02 -3.07
C GLY A 225 -10.30 22.77 -3.92
N VAL A 226 -10.37 21.59 -3.31
CA VAL A 226 -10.13 20.32 -4.00
C VAL A 226 -11.37 19.90 -4.80
N GLU A 227 -11.23 19.83 -6.11
CA GLU A 227 -12.33 19.50 -7.03
C GLU A 227 -12.41 18.00 -7.39
N ARG A 228 -11.40 17.20 -6.99
CA ARG A 228 -11.32 15.77 -7.26
C ARG A 228 -10.32 15.12 -6.31
N ILE A 229 -10.61 13.89 -5.89
CA ILE A 229 -9.68 13.02 -5.17
C ILE A 229 -9.59 11.71 -5.97
N ASP A 230 -8.49 11.52 -6.69
CA ASP A 230 -8.25 10.33 -7.50
C ASP A 230 -7.99 9.09 -6.64
N LEU A 231 -7.37 9.29 -5.47
CA LEU A 231 -7.15 8.25 -4.48
C LEU A 231 -7.20 8.84 -3.07
N LEU A 232 -8.09 8.30 -2.23
CA LEU A 232 -8.11 8.51 -0.79
C LEU A 232 -7.50 7.28 -0.12
N LYS A 233 -6.27 7.38 0.36
CA LYS A 233 -5.67 6.36 1.21
C LYS A 233 -6.04 6.63 2.67
N VAL A 234 -6.49 5.60 3.39
CA VAL A 234 -6.84 5.70 4.83
C VAL A 234 -6.19 4.56 5.60
N ASP A 235 -5.27 4.90 6.48
CA ASP A 235 -4.65 3.95 7.42
C ASP A 235 -4.37 4.70 8.71
N VAL A 236 -5.30 4.61 9.65
CA VAL A 236 -5.36 5.50 10.83
C VAL A 236 -5.58 4.73 12.13
N GLN A 237 -5.35 3.41 12.11
CA GLN A 237 -5.38 2.53 13.28
C GLN A 237 -6.70 2.62 14.07
N ARG A 238 -7.74 1.93 13.56
CA ARG A 238 -9.11 1.80 14.11
C ARG A 238 -10.02 3.02 13.96
N ALA A 239 -9.57 4.12 13.36
CA ALA A 239 -10.38 5.32 13.16
C ALA A 239 -10.90 5.48 11.72
N GLU A 240 -10.91 4.40 10.93
CA GLU A 240 -11.17 4.49 9.48
C GLU A 240 -12.59 4.96 9.18
N LEU A 241 -13.56 4.46 9.93
CA LEU A 241 -14.95 4.84 9.77
C LEU A 241 -15.19 6.30 10.17
N ASP A 242 -14.49 6.79 11.21
CA ASP A 242 -14.53 8.20 11.62
C ASP A 242 -14.05 9.12 10.50
N VAL A 243 -12.97 8.76 9.80
CA VAL A 243 -12.47 9.51 8.63
C VAL A 243 -13.55 9.59 7.55
N LEU A 244 -14.22 8.48 7.23
CA LEU A 244 -15.29 8.45 6.22
C LEU A 244 -16.51 9.26 6.66
N HIS A 245 -16.85 9.27 7.95
CA HIS A 245 -17.93 10.08 8.51
C HIS A 245 -17.60 11.58 8.51
N GLY A 246 -16.33 11.94 8.29
CA GLY A 246 -15.89 13.32 8.01
C GLY A 246 -16.25 13.84 6.61
N LEU A 247 -16.77 12.98 5.71
CA LEU A 247 -17.26 13.37 4.38
C LEU A 247 -18.75 13.74 4.41
N ASP A 248 -19.05 14.91 3.86
CA ASP A 248 -20.41 15.37 3.59
C ASP A 248 -20.91 14.78 2.26
N GLU A 249 -22.23 14.60 2.13
CA GLU A 249 -22.89 14.02 0.94
C GLU A 249 -22.44 14.68 -0.38
N GLN A 250 -22.16 15.99 -0.37
CA GLN A 250 -21.69 16.72 -1.56
C GLN A 250 -20.27 16.36 -2.01
N HIS A 251 -19.43 15.82 -1.13
CA HIS A 251 -18.02 15.52 -1.39
C HIS A 251 -17.77 14.08 -1.84
N TRP A 252 -18.68 13.15 -1.55
CA TRP A 252 -18.58 11.76 -2.01
C TRP A 252 -18.36 11.61 -3.53
N PRO A 253 -19.01 12.40 -4.41
CA PRO A 253 -18.74 12.34 -5.86
C PRO A 253 -17.32 12.76 -6.28
N LEU A 254 -16.58 13.47 -5.41
CA LEU A 254 -15.22 13.93 -5.71
C LEU A 254 -14.19 12.79 -5.58
N VAL A 255 -14.46 11.81 -4.70
CA VAL A 255 -13.58 10.67 -4.43
C VAL A 255 -13.78 9.58 -5.48
N ARG A 256 -12.73 9.20 -6.20
CA ARG A 256 -12.77 8.21 -7.29
C ARG A 256 -12.40 6.81 -6.84
N GLN A 257 -11.40 6.71 -5.97
CA GLN A 257 -10.89 5.45 -5.44
C GLN A 257 -10.52 5.63 -3.98
N ILE A 258 -10.61 4.54 -3.22
CA ILE A 258 -10.21 4.47 -1.84
C ILE A 258 -9.39 3.20 -1.64
N ALA A 259 -8.28 3.31 -0.92
CA ALA A 259 -7.48 2.18 -0.45
C ALA A 259 -7.29 2.33 1.06
N MET A 260 -7.68 1.35 1.85
CA MET A 260 -7.64 1.46 3.31
C MET A 260 -7.33 0.14 4.01
N GLU A 261 -6.73 0.25 5.19
CA GLU A 261 -6.64 -0.86 6.16
C GLU A 261 -7.79 -0.70 7.16
N VAL A 262 -8.73 -1.65 7.17
CA VAL A 262 -9.87 -1.64 8.09
C VAL A 262 -9.60 -2.59 9.26
N HIS A 263 -9.82 -2.10 10.47
CA HIS A 263 -9.77 -2.89 11.70
C HIS A 263 -11.17 -3.39 12.07
N ASP A 264 -11.34 -4.70 12.17
CA ASP A 264 -12.60 -5.37 12.56
C ASP A 264 -12.32 -6.47 13.58
N SER A 265 -12.25 -6.08 14.86
CA SER A 265 -11.96 -6.96 15.98
C SER A 265 -13.25 -7.32 16.74
N THR A 266 -13.53 -8.63 16.82
CA THR A 266 -14.70 -9.16 17.54
C THR A 266 -14.66 -8.82 19.03
N GLY A 267 -15.75 -8.33 19.60
CA GLY A 267 -15.85 -7.96 21.01
C GLY A 267 -15.21 -6.62 21.37
N SER A 268 -14.78 -5.83 20.38
CA SER A 268 -14.26 -4.48 20.54
C SER A 268 -15.23 -3.43 19.98
N GLU A 269 -14.89 -2.15 20.12
CA GLU A 269 -15.65 -1.04 19.47
C GLU A 269 -15.60 -1.09 17.93
N THR A 270 -14.77 -1.97 17.37
CA THR A 270 -14.56 -2.15 15.93
C THR A 270 -15.32 -3.34 15.34
N GLU A 271 -16.09 -4.07 16.16
CA GLU A 271 -16.82 -5.26 15.72
C GLU A 271 -17.82 -4.95 14.59
N GLY A 272 -17.69 -5.67 13.47
CA GLY A 272 -18.54 -5.55 12.29
C GLY A 272 -18.18 -4.39 11.37
N ARG A 273 -17.10 -3.65 11.67
CA ARG A 273 -16.74 -2.43 10.95
C ARG A 273 -16.42 -2.66 9.49
N LEU A 274 -15.84 -3.79 9.11
CA LEU A 274 -15.59 -4.09 7.70
C LEU A 274 -16.90 -4.12 6.90
N THR A 275 -17.94 -4.73 7.47
CA THR A 275 -19.27 -4.80 6.83
C THR A 275 -19.92 -3.42 6.74
N GLU A 276 -19.78 -2.61 7.79
CA GLU A 276 -20.30 -1.24 7.81
C GLU A 276 -19.62 -0.34 6.77
N VAL A 277 -18.28 -0.38 6.70
CA VAL A 277 -17.50 0.37 5.72
C VAL A 277 -17.87 -0.06 4.30
N VAL A 278 -17.93 -1.36 4.00
CA VAL A 278 -18.36 -1.85 2.68
C VAL A 278 -19.75 -1.32 2.33
N SER A 279 -20.71 -1.44 3.25
CA SER A 279 -22.09 -0.98 3.02
C SER A 279 -22.16 0.53 2.76
N LEU A 280 -21.37 1.32 3.50
CA LEU A 280 -21.27 2.76 3.31
C LEU A 280 -20.70 3.12 1.93
N LEU A 281 -19.63 2.45 1.51
CA LEU A 281 -18.98 2.72 0.23
C LEU A 281 -19.84 2.28 -0.96
N GLU A 282 -20.46 1.10 -0.90
CA GLU A 282 -21.38 0.62 -1.94
C GLU A 282 -22.60 1.55 -2.07
N LYS A 283 -23.16 2.05 -0.95
CA LYS A 283 -24.24 3.05 -0.95
C LYS A 283 -23.84 4.32 -1.73
N HIS A 284 -22.56 4.70 -1.69
CA HIS A 284 -22.04 5.87 -2.41
C HIS A 284 -21.54 5.54 -3.82
N GLY A 285 -21.82 4.34 -4.36
CA GLY A 285 -21.57 3.97 -5.75
C GLY A 285 -20.18 3.42 -6.05
N PHE A 286 -19.47 2.94 -5.04
CA PHE A 286 -18.21 2.23 -5.24
C PHE A 286 -18.44 0.73 -5.43
N THR A 287 -17.58 0.08 -6.21
CA THR A 287 -17.38 -1.38 -6.16
C THR A 287 -16.25 -1.66 -5.18
N THR A 288 -16.49 -2.51 -4.19
CA THR A 288 -15.52 -2.83 -3.14
C THR A 288 -14.85 -4.18 -3.33
N TRP A 289 -13.59 -4.28 -2.94
CA TRP A 289 -12.84 -5.52 -2.81
C TRP A 289 -12.12 -5.52 -1.45
N ALA A 290 -12.33 -6.55 -0.65
CA ALA A 290 -11.69 -6.69 0.66
C ALA A 290 -11.01 -8.04 0.78
N VAL A 291 -9.82 -8.06 1.37
CA VAL A 291 -9.01 -9.26 1.61
C VAL A 291 -8.26 -9.12 2.92
N GLN A 292 -7.91 -10.25 3.54
CA GLN A 292 -6.90 -10.27 4.59
C GLN A 292 -5.60 -10.81 4.00
N ASP A 293 -4.52 -10.07 4.18
CA ASP A 293 -3.19 -10.48 3.73
C ASP A 293 -2.73 -11.78 4.41
N GLU A 294 -2.00 -12.62 3.69
CA GLU A 294 -1.59 -13.93 4.23
C GLU A 294 -0.79 -13.80 5.53
N LEU A 295 0.10 -12.81 5.62
CA LEU A 295 0.87 -12.53 6.83
C LEU A 295 0.04 -11.95 7.97
N LEU A 296 -1.13 -11.38 7.67
CA LEU A 296 -2.09 -10.85 8.64
C LEU A 296 -3.24 -11.84 8.91
N THR A 297 -3.17 -13.07 8.38
CA THR A 297 -4.21 -14.07 8.64
C THR A 297 -4.34 -14.31 10.14
N GLY A 298 -5.55 -14.14 10.66
CA GLY A 298 -5.86 -14.31 12.08
C GLY A 298 -5.74 -13.03 12.92
N THR A 299 -5.48 -11.88 12.31
CA THR A 299 -5.58 -10.56 12.96
C THR A 299 -6.95 -9.91 12.65
N ASP A 300 -7.18 -8.71 13.17
CA ASP A 300 -8.34 -7.86 12.90
C ASP A 300 -8.16 -6.95 11.66
N ARG A 301 -7.03 -7.05 10.96
CA ARG A 301 -6.67 -6.12 9.88
C ARG A 301 -7.07 -6.66 8.52
N HIS A 302 -7.72 -5.81 7.74
CA HIS A 302 -8.20 -6.13 6.40
C HIS A 302 -7.81 -5.03 5.40
N THR A 303 -7.25 -5.43 4.26
CA THR A 303 -7.06 -4.52 3.13
C THR A 303 -8.39 -4.37 2.39
N LEU A 304 -8.88 -3.14 2.25
CA LEU A 304 -10.07 -2.81 1.48
C LEU A 304 -9.74 -1.80 0.39
N THR A 305 -10.19 -2.06 -0.83
CA THR A 305 -10.20 -1.09 -1.92
C THR A 305 -11.62 -0.86 -2.41
N ALA A 306 -11.91 0.37 -2.82
CA ALA A 306 -13.21 0.77 -3.33
C ALA A 306 -13.02 1.69 -4.53
N ILE A 307 -13.62 1.35 -5.67
CA ILE A 307 -13.42 2.08 -6.94
C ILE A 307 -14.77 2.44 -7.53
N ARG A 308 -14.93 3.71 -7.91
CA ARG A 308 -16.07 4.16 -8.74
C ARG A 308 -15.94 3.56 -10.14
N PRO A 309 -16.92 2.78 -10.63
CA PRO A 309 -16.86 2.18 -11.96
C PRO A 309 -16.57 3.19 -13.09
N GLU A 310 -17.12 4.39 -12.99
CA GLU A 310 -16.94 5.47 -13.97
C GLU A 310 -15.50 6.03 -14.03
N TYR A 311 -14.64 5.74 -13.04
CA TYR A 311 -13.24 6.15 -13.09
C TYR A 311 -12.45 5.43 -14.19
N ALA A 312 -12.93 4.28 -14.67
CA ALA A 312 -12.36 3.59 -15.82
C ALA A 312 -12.44 4.45 -17.11
N ASP A 313 -13.48 5.27 -17.23
CA ASP A 313 -13.75 6.10 -18.42
C ASP A 313 -12.99 7.45 -18.41
N ASP A 314 -12.22 7.74 -17.36
CA ASP A 314 -11.42 8.97 -17.30
C ASP A 314 -10.38 8.98 -18.45
N PRO A 315 -10.31 10.06 -19.25
CA PRO A 315 -9.45 10.13 -20.43
C PRO A 315 -7.98 10.36 -20.10
N ARG A 316 -7.62 10.74 -18.86
CA ARG A 316 -6.23 10.99 -18.47
C ARG A 316 -5.44 9.68 -18.52
N PRO A 317 -4.19 9.67 -19.03
CA PRO A 317 -3.38 8.47 -19.05
C PRO A 317 -3.22 7.86 -17.67
N VAL A 318 -3.37 6.54 -17.59
CA VAL A 318 -2.92 5.78 -16.41
C VAL A 318 -1.40 5.80 -16.41
N VAL A 319 -0.82 6.20 -15.28
CA VAL A 319 0.62 6.23 -15.07
C VAL A 319 1.11 4.78 -15.08
N ALA A 320 2.05 4.48 -15.97
CA ALA A 320 2.68 3.17 -16.00
C ALA A 320 3.50 2.97 -14.72
N ASP A 321 3.51 1.76 -14.19
CA ASP A 321 4.31 1.44 -13.02
C ASP A 321 5.79 1.60 -13.36
N HIS A 322 6.44 2.58 -12.72
CA HIS A 322 7.83 2.94 -13.01
C HIS A 322 8.78 2.48 -11.90
N LEU A 323 8.25 2.05 -10.75
CA LEU A 323 9.04 1.55 -9.62
C LEU A 323 9.32 0.05 -9.75
N ARG A 324 10.57 -0.31 -10.02
CA ARG A 324 11.03 -1.70 -9.91
C ARG A 324 11.67 -1.93 -8.54
N ASN A 325 10.90 -2.39 -7.55
CA ASN A 325 11.46 -2.88 -6.29
C ASN A 325 10.88 -4.26 -5.98
N GLY A 326 11.75 -5.25 -5.72
CA GLY A 326 11.33 -6.62 -5.39
C GLY A 326 12.25 -7.76 -5.83
N GLY A 327 13.40 -7.47 -6.45
CA GLY A 327 14.30 -8.51 -6.96
C GLY A 327 13.71 -9.33 -8.11
N THR A 328 14.44 -10.34 -8.59
CA THR A 328 14.03 -11.16 -9.75
C THR A 328 12.72 -11.93 -9.51
N ALA A 329 12.46 -12.36 -8.27
CA ALA A 329 11.26 -13.12 -7.91
C ALA A 329 9.97 -12.30 -8.04
N HIS A 330 10.00 -11.01 -7.68
CA HIS A 330 8.84 -10.13 -7.86
C HIS A 330 8.57 -9.86 -9.35
N GLN A 331 9.63 -9.67 -10.14
CA GLN A 331 9.51 -9.47 -11.59
C GLN A 331 8.91 -10.68 -12.29
N GLU A 332 9.29 -11.88 -11.86
CA GLU A 332 8.70 -13.13 -12.36
C GLU A 332 7.20 -13.19 -12.02
N ALA A 333 6.80 -12.85 -10.79
CA ALA A 333 5.40 -12.84 -10.37
C ALA A 333 4.55 -11.81 -11.15
N GLU A 334 5.06 -10.58 -11.29
CA GLU A 334 4.41 -9.49 -12.06
C GLU A 334 4.21 -9.88 -13.53
N LEU A 335 5.23 -10.48 -14.15
CA LEU A 335 5.14 -10.97 -15.53
C LEU A 335 4.15 -12.14 -15.66
N LEU A 336 4.06 -13.02 -14.67
CA LEU A 336 3.05 -14.08 -14.66
C LEU A 336 1.64 -13.52 -14.55
N ASP A 337 1.40 -12.55 -13.68
CA ASP A 337 0.09 -11.89 -13.55
C ASP A 337 -0.30 -11.13 -14.82
N TRP A 338 0.64 -10.41 -15.42
CA TRP A 338 0.44 -9.79 -16.72
C TRP A 338 0.03 -10.80 -17.79
N LEU A 339 0.73 -11.93 -17.89
CA LEU A 339 0.41 -12.98 -18.86
C LEU A 339 -0.96 -13.61 -18.62
N ARG A 340 -1.36 -13.80 -17.36
CA ARG A 340 -2.71 -14.28 -17.01
C ARG A 340 -3.79 -13.32 -17.50
N GLY A 341 -3.56 -12.02 -17.36
CA GLY A 341 -4.49 -10.99 -17.83
C GLY A 341 -4.57 -10.89 -19.35
N ARG A 342 -3.44 -11.06 -20.06
CA ARG A 342 -3.35 -10.89 -21.52
C ARG A 342 -3.72 -12.14 -22.31
N LEU A 343 -3.50 -13.32 -21.74
CA LEU A 343 -3.73 -14.62 -22.38
C LEU A 343 -4.63 -15.52 -21.51
N PRO A 344 -5.89 -15.14 -21.25
CA PRO A 344 -6.79 -15.92 -20.40
C PRO A 344 -7.04 -17.32 -20.98
N GLY A 345 -6.78 -18.36 -20.18
CA GLY A 345 -6.94 -19.77 -20.58
C GLY A 345 -5.79 -20.34 -21.43
N HIS A 346 -4.74 -19.55 -21.71
CA HIS A 346 -3.55 -20.02 -22.39
C HIS A 346 -2.54 -20.62 -21.38
N PRO A 347 -1.83 -21.72 -21.73
CA PRO A 347 -0.75 -22.23 -20.87
C PRO A 347 0.36 -21.19 -20.70
N LEU A 348 0.73 -20.93 -19.45
CA LEU A 348 1.87 -20.09 -19.08
C LEU A 348 3.19 -20.88 -19.20
N PRO A 349 4.34 -20.20 -19.35
CA PRO A 349 5.63 -20.88 -19.31
C PRO A 349 5.87 -21.55 -17.96
N ASP A 350 6.55 -22.69 -17.96
CA ASP A 350 6.94 -23.42 -16.74
C ASP A 350 7.99 -22.67 -15.90
N ALA A 351 8.74 -21.77 -16.54
CA ALA A 351 9.67 -20.87 -15.87
C ALA A 351 9.83 -19.55 -16.63
N LEU A 352 9.99 -18.46 -15.89
CA LEU A 352 10.47 -17.17 -16.37
C LEU A 352 11.88 -16.96 -15.85
N VAL A 353 12.79 -16.51 -16.71
CA VAL A 353 14.19 -16.28 -16.34
C VAL A 353 14.59 -14.90 -16.82
N MET A 354 14.91 -14.03 -15.87
CA MET A 354 15.44 -12.69 -16.17
C MET A 354 16.90 -12.81 -16.60
N VAL A 355 17.25 -12.24 -17.75
CA VAL A 355 18.62 -12.26 -18.30
C VAL A 355 19.03 -10.87 -18.79
N ASP A 356 20.31 -10.54 -18.65
CA ASP A 356 20.85 -9.24 -19.10
C ASP A 356 20.82 -9.10 -20.63
N SER A 357 20.91 -10.22 -21.33
CA SER A 357 20.81 -10.32 -22.79
C SER A 357 20.24 -11.66 -23.19
N LEU A 358 19.51 -11.73 -24.30
CA LEU A 358 19.01 -13.00 -24.80
C LEU A 358 20.19 -13.92 -25.18
N PRO A 359 20.18 -15.19 -24.76
CA PRO A 359 21.17 -16.15 -25.23
C PRO A 359 21.02 -16.33 -26.74
N LEU A 360 22.12 -16.09 -27.47
CA LEU A 360 22.22 -16.27 -28.94
C LEU A 360 21.95 -17.71 -29.37
#